data_AF-A0A969T325-F1
#
_entry.id   AF-A0A969T325-F1
#
_cell.length_a   1.000
_cell.length_b   1.000
_cell.length_c   1.000
_cell.angle_alpha   90.00
_cell.angle_beta   90.00
_cell.angle_gamma   90.00
#
_symmetry.space_group_name_H-M   'P 1'
#
loop_
_entity.id
_entity.type
_entity.pdbx_description
1 polymer ?
#
loop_
_entity_poly.entity_id
_entity_poly.type
_entity_poly.pdbx_seq_one_letter_code
_entity_poly.pdbx_strand_id
1 'polypeptide(L)'
;MIISTGLDKESDDEQEIIFYELNPQKQDLRFFWKNENGEIFKNIETLKEDLIAKGKKLLFAMNGGMYLKNYMPQGLYIENGKILAQLDSVEEGYGNFYMKPNGVFYLDSANQPEICLTKDFKYKKKIRFATQSGPMLLINGKIHSKFTFESKNIHVRNGVGILPNGNLLFAMSKEKINFYDFATFFKSKGCKNALYLDGFVSRTYLPSKKWMQTDGNYAIIIAELEK
;
A
#
# COMPACT_ATOMS: atom_id res chain seq x y z
N MET A 1 -28.94 38.61 -5.39
CA MET A 1 -28.63 37.51 -4.43
C MET A 1 -27.63 36.61 -5.11
N ILE A 2 -26.35 36.72 -4.75
CA ILE A 2 -25.30 35.82 -5.24
C ILE A 2 -25.10 34.78 -4.15
N ILE A 3 -25.50 33.53 -4.42
CA ILE A 3 -25.23 32.40 -3.54
C ILE A 3 -23.87 31.85 -3.97
N SER A 4 -22.83 32.18 -3.20
CA SER A 4 -21.52 31.57 -3.29
C SER A 4 -21.58 30.19 -2.62
N THR A 5 -21.58 29.13 -3.42
CA THR A 5 -21.37 27.76 -2.93
C THR A 5 -19.88 27.57 -2.64
N GLY A 6 -19.49 27.78 -1.38
CA GLY A 6 -18.20 27.33 -0.88
C GLY A 6 -18.19 25.81 -0.85
N LEU A 7 -17.34 25.20 -1.68
CA LEU A 7 -16.88 23.83 -1.46
C LEU A 7 -15.97 23.89 -0.24
N ASP A 8 -16.48 23.46 0.91
CA ASP A 8 -15.68 23.34 2.13
C ASP A 8 -14.53 22.36 1.87
N LYS A 9 -13.32 22.92 1.77
CA LYS A 9 -12.08 22.15 1.91
C LYS A 9 -12.02 21.74 3.38
N GLU A 10 -12.49 20.54 3.70
CA GLU A 10 -12.12 19.87 4.95
C GLU A 10 -10.60 20.02 5.12
N SER A 11 -10.18 20.51 6.28
CA SER A 11 -8.76 20.64 6.59
C SER A 11 -8.15 19.23 6.65
N ASP A 12 -6.97 19.04 6.04
CA ASP A 12 -6.25 17.75 6.04
C ASP A 12 -5.97 17.21 7.47
N ASP A 13 -6.05 18.07 8.49
CA ASP A 13 -5.87 17.71 9.90
C ASP A 13 -7.05 16.94 10.49
N GLU A 14 -8.29 17.20 10.06
CA GLU A 14 -9.51 16.56 10.61
C GLU A 14 -9.80 15.19 10.02
N GLN A 15 -9.14 14.80 8.94
CA GLN A 15 -9.37 13.50 8.32
C GLN A 15 -8.76 12.38 9.17
N GLU A 16 -9.58 11.39 9.53
CA GLU A 16 -9.15 10.17 10.25
C GLU A 16 -8.18 9.30 9.43
N ILE A 17 -8.10 9.52 8.12
CA ILE A 17 -7.27 8.78 7.18
C ILE A 17 -6.35 9.75 6.46
N ILE A 18 -5.04 9.58 6.62
CA ILE A 18 -4.06 10.24 5.76
C ILE A 18 -3.96 9.47 4.45
N PHE A 19 -3.98 10.18 3.32
CA PHE A 19 -3.87 9.58 2.01
C PHE A 19 -3.01 10.40 1.04
N TYR A 20 -2.53 9.71 0.03
CA TYR A 20 -1.69 10.26 -1.03
C TYR A 20 -2.09 9.68 -2.39
N GLU A 21 -2.41 10.57 -3.32
CA GLU A 21 -2.65 10.20 -4.71
C GLU A 21 -1.34 10.33 -5.49
N LEU A 22 -0.98 9.26 -6.21
CA LEU A 22 0.25 9.19 -7.00
C LEU A 22 -0.08 8.72 -8.43
N ASN A 23 0.44 9.43 -9.42
CA ASN A 23 0.41 9.04 -10.82
C ASN A 23 1.69 8.27 -11.19
N PRO A 24 1.66 6.94 -11.37
CA PRO A 24 2.86 6.14 -11.61
C PRO A 24 3.48 6.33 -13.00
N GLN A 25 2.77 7.01 -13.91
CA GLN A 25 3.31 7.41 -15.22
C GLN A 25 4.17 8.67 -15.11
N LYS A 26 3.94 9.51 -14.10
CA LYS A 26 4.62 10.80 -13.91
C LYS A 26 5.59 10.81 -12.73
N GLN A 27 5.38 9.96 -11.73
CA GLN A 27 6.13 9.93 -10.48
C GLN A 27 6.93 8.63 -10.36
N ASP A 28 8.11 8.67 -9.73
CA ASP A 28 8.99 7.51 -9.61
C ASP A 28 8.67 6.70 -8.36
N LEU A 29 7.68 5.81 -8.49
CA LEU A 29 7.32 4.86 -7.45
C LEU A 29 8.19 3.61 -7.53
N ARG A 30 8.81 3.22 -6.41
CA ARG A 30 9.70 2.07 -6.27
C ARG A 30 9.38 1.25 -5.04
N PHE A 31 9.71 -0.04 -5.09
CA PHE A 31 9.62 -0.92 -3.93
C PHE A 31 11.04 -1.25 -3.45
N PHE A 32 11.20 -1.42 -2.14
CA PHE A 32 12.46 -1.71 -1.48
C PHE A 32 12.27 -2.81 -0.45
N TRP A 33 13.21 -3.74 -0.38
CA TRP A 33 13.33 -4.70 0.71
C TRP A 33 14.71 -4.68 1.37
N LYS A 34 15.76 -4.77 0.55
CA LYS A 34 17.15 -4.86 0.99
C LYS A 34 18.01 -3.80 0.32
N ASN A 35 19.07 -3.38 1.01
CA ASN A 35 20.11 -2.56 0.41
C ASN A 35 21.02 -3.42 -0.51
N GLU A 36 22.01 -2.78 -1.12
CA GLU A 36 22.94 -3.41 -2.06
C GLU A 36 23.84 -4.48 -1.42
N ASN A 37 24.03 -4.41 -0.10
CA ASN A 37 24.76 -5.42 0.68
C ASN A 37 23.86 -6.62 1.08
N GLY A 38 22.58 -6.60 0.72
CA GLY A 38 21.62 -7.64 1.07
C GLY A 38 21.01 -7.50 2.47
N GLU A 39 21.28 -6.39 3.17
CA GLU A 39 20.74 -6.09 4.49
C GLU A 39 19.33 -5.51 4.36
N ILE A 40 18.41 -5.94 5.23
CA ILE A 40 17.01 -5.52 5.18
C ILE A 40 16.88 -4.11 5.77
N PHE A 41 16.20 -3.20 5.07
CA PHE A 41 16.01 -1.82 5.53
C PHE A 41 15.24 -1.71 6.85
N LYS A 42 14.26 -2.58 7.06
CA LYS A 42 13.36 -2.65 8.23
C LYS A 42 12.42 -1.47 8.44
N ASN A 43 12.82 -0.25 8.12
CA ASN A 43 12.01 0.94 8.30
C ASN A 43 12.37 2.05 7.31
N ILE A 44 11.54 3.09 7.29
CA ILE A 44 11.68 4.22 6.38
C ILE A 44 12.92 5.06 6.71
N GLU A 45 13.34 5.16 7.99
CA GLU A 45 14.53 5.93 8.36
C GLU A 45 15.79 5.36 7.69
N THR A 46 16.03 4.06 7.82
CA THR A 46 17.20 3.41 7.21
C THR A 46 17.17 3.48 5.68
N LEU A 47 15.99 3.35 5.06
CA LEU A 47 15.85 3.58 3.61
C LEU A 47 16.18 5.02 3.23
N LYS A 48 15.68 6.00 3.99
CA LYS A 48 15.90 7.42 3.73
C LYS A 48 17.38 7.79 3.85
N GLU A 49 18.09 7.26 4.84
CA GLU A 49 19.54 7.44 4.99
C GLU A 49 20.32 6.87 3.79
N ASP A 50 20.00 5.66 3.34
CA ASP A 50 20.61 5.04 2.15
C ASP A 50 20.35 5.88 0.88
N LEU A 51 19.12 6.38 0.72
CA LEU A 51 18.76 7.24 -0.41
C LEU A 51 19.52 8.57 -0.38
N ILE A 52 19.65 9.20 0.79
CA ILE A 52 20.42 10.45 0.97
C ILE A 52 21.89 10.22 0.59
N ALA A 53 22.49 9.11 1.03
CA ALA A 53 23.86 8.75 0.66
C ALA A 53 24.05 8.57 -0.86
N LYS A 54 22.97 8.22 -1.58
CA LYS A 54 22.93 8.08 -3.04
C LYS A 54 22.49 9.36 -3.77
N GLY A 55 22.38 10.48 -3.07
CA GLY A 55 21.92 11.75 -3.64
C GLY A 55 20.47 11.73 -4.11
N LYS A 56 19.64 10.87 -3.50
CA LYS A 56 18.20 10.75 -3.76
C LYS A 56 17.40 11.32 -2.60
N LYS A 57 16.22 11.85 -2.92
CA LYS A 57 15.29 12.41 -1.95
C LYS A 57 13.99 11.62 -1.91
N LEU A 58 13.58 11.26 -0.70
CA LEU A 58 12.33 10.56 -0.44
C LEU A 58 11.17 11.56 -0.33
N LEU A 59 10.12 11.38 -1.14
CA LEU A 59 8.92 12.25 -1.14
C LEU A 59 7.74 11.61 -0.42
N PHE A 60 7.60 10.30 -0.57
CA PHE A 60 6.57 9.50 0.10
C PHE A 60 7.14 8.11 0.41
N ALA A 61 6.75 7.54 1.54
CA ALA A 61 6.96 6.12 1.82
C ALA A 61 5.87 5.53 2.70
N MET A 62 5.63 4.24 2.52
CA MET A 62 4.73 3.44 3.35
C MET A 62 5.21 1.99 3.36
N ASN A 63 5.00 1.27 4.46
CA ASN A 63 5.24 -0.16 4.47
C ASN A 63 4.33 -0.89 3.45
N GLY A 64 4.90 -1.87 2.76
CA GLY A 64 4.24 -2.65 1.69
C GLY A 64 3.52 -3.89 2.23
N GLY A 65 3.52 -4.98 1.44
CA GLY A 65 2.83 -6.21 1.80
C GLY A 65 3.37 -6.91 3.05
N MET A 66 2.57 -7.86 3.55
CA MET A 66 2.86 -8.64 4.75
C MET A 66 4.16 -9.45 4.64
N TYR A 67 4.72 -9.82 5.79
CA TYR A 67 6.01 -10.50 5.89
C TYR A 67 6.04 -11.50 7.05
N LEU A 68 6.95 -12.46 6.95
CA LEU A 68 7.21 -13.50 7.94
C LEU A 68 8.12 -12.97 9.08
N LYS A 69 8.18 -13.66 10.22
CA LYS A 69 9.00 -13.24 11.38
C LYS A 69 10.48 -12.96 11.08
N ASN A 70 11.03 -13.57 10.03
CA ASN A 70 12.39 -13.36 9.55
C ASN A 70 12.52 -12.24 8.50
N TYR A 71 11.49 -11.39 8.35
CA TYR A 71 11.42 -10.30 7.38
C TYR A 71 11.45 -10.73 5.90
N MET A 72 11.15 -11.98 5.60
CA MET A 72 10.85 -12.41 4.23
C MET A 72 9.43 -11.97 3.84
N PRO A 73 9.20 -11.48 2.61
CA PRO A 73 7.86 -11.27 2.09
C PRO A 73 6.96 -12.49 2.28
N GLN A 74 5.74 -12.28 2.76
CA GLN A 74 4.73 -13.32 2.79
C GLN A 74 4.03 -13.35 1.43
N GLY A 75 4.42 -14.32 0.59
CA GLY A 75 3.95 -14.42 -0.79
C GLY A 75 4.76 -13.57 -1.77
N LEU A 76 4.17 -13.31 -2.95
CA LEU A 76 4.88 -12.74 -4.09
C LEU A 76 5.57 -11.42 -3.73
N TYR A 77 6.85 -11.32 -4.06
CA TYR A 77 7.56 -10.05 -4.09
C TYR A 77 8.44 -9.98 -5.34
N ILE A 78 8.22 -8.92 -6.12
CA ILE A 78 9.03 -8.59 -7.30
C ILE A 78 9.62 -7.20 -7.08
N GLU A 79 10.93 -7.09 -7.26
CA GLU A 79 11.67 -5.83 -7.16
C GLU A 79 12.54 -5.67 -8.40
N ASN A 80 12.41 -4.55 -9.12
CA ASN A 80 13.18 -4.26 -10.34
C ASN A 80 13.16 -5.41 -11.36
N GLY A 81 12.01 -6.05 -11.53
CA GLY A 81 11.81 -7.18 -12.44
C GLY A 81 12.31 -8.54 -11.95
N LYS A 82 12.91 -8.62 -10.76
CA LYS A 82 13.39 -9.87 -10.17
C LYS A 82 12.37 -10.42 -9.19
N ILE A 83 12.00 -11.70 -9.33
CA ILE A 83 11.16 -12.41 -8.37
C ILE A 83 12.02 -12.77 -7.17
N LEU A 84 11.76 -12.14 -6.03
CA LEU A 84 12.51 -12.33 -4.78
C LEU A 84 11.76 -13.19 -3.76
N ALA A 85 10.44 -13.31 -3.91
CA ALA A 85 9.60 -14.28 -3.21
C ALA A 85 8.49 -14.77 -4.14
N GLN A 86 8.13 -16.05 -4.05
CA GLN A 86 7.12 -16.67 -4.92
C GLN A 86 5.70 -16.34 -4.48
N LEU A 87 4.76 -16.38 -5.42
CA LEU A 87 3.34 -16.26 -5.12
C LEU A 87 2.91 -17.34 -4.13
N ASP A 88 2.22 -16.92 -3.06
CA ASP A 88 1.59 -17.83 -2.12
C ASP A 88 0.13 -18.05 -2.54
N SER A 89 -0.15 -19.27 -3.01
CA SER A 89 -1.50 -19.71 -3.41
C SER A 89 -2.17 -20.59 -2.36
N VAL A 90 -1.67 -20.62 -1.12
CA VAL A 90 -2.30 -21.39 -0.04
C VAL A 90 -3.66 -20.76 0.28
N GLU A 91 -4.69 -21.58 0.33
CA GLU A 91 -6.07 -21.13 0.54
C GLU A 91 -6.43 -20.97 2.02
N GLU A 92 -5.83 -21.78 2.90
CA GLU A 92 -6.09 -21.78 4.34
C GLU A 92 -4.83 -21.50 5.15
N GLY A 93 -4.95 -20.58 6.11
CA GLY A 93 -3.85 -20.23 7.00
C GLY A 93 -4.29 -19.20 8.03
N TYR A 94 -3.36 -18.84 8.93
CA TYR A 94 -3.65 -17.92 10.03
C TYR A 94 -3.35 -16.46 9.68
N GLY A 95 -4.25 -15.56 10.06
CA GLY A 95 -4.06 -14.11 9.96
C GLY A 95 -4.61 -13.48 8.67
N ASN A 96 -4.49 -12.16 8.58
CA ASN A 96 -5.11 -11.34 7.53
C ASN A 96 -4.71 -11.75 6.11
N PHE A 97 -3.48 -12.23 5.92
CA PHE A 97 -2.97 -12.69 4.63
C PHE A 97 -3.84 -13.79 3.99
N TYR A 98 -4.36 -14.71 4.82
CA TYR A 98 -5.19 -15.83 4.38
C TYR A 98 -6.70 -15.53 4.49
N MET A 99 -7.08 -14.29 4.82
CA MET A 99 -8.48 -13.84 4.72
C MET A 99 -8.85 -13.66 3.25
N LYS A 100 -9.26 -14.75 2.60
CA LYS A 100 -9.57 -14.75 1.17
C LYS A 100 -10.85 -13.96 0.81
N PRO A 101 -10.87 -13.28 -0.35
CA PRO A 101 -9.76 -13.21 -1.30
C PRO A 101 -8.68 -12.22 -0.85
N ASN A 102 -7.43 -12.64 -1.02
CA ASN A 102 -6.24 -11.79 -0.95
C ASN A 102 -5.78 -11.44 -2.38
N GLY A 103 -4.74 -10.62 -2.52
CA GLY A 103 -4.40 -10.05 -3.82
C GLY A 103 -2.96 -9.64 -4.00
N VAL A 104 -2.66 -9.19 -5.22
CA VAL A 104 -1.37 -8.69 -5.64
C VAL A 104 -1.55 -7.27 -6.16
N PHE A 105 -0.77 -6.34 -5.60
CA PHE A 105 -0.54 -5.03 -6.19
C PHE A 105 0.75 -5.08 -6.99
N TYR A 106 0.71 -4.66 -8.26
CA TYR A 106 1.91 -4.61 -9.10
C TYR A 106 1.93 -3.40 -10.03
N LEU A 107 3.15 -3.05 -10.45
CA LEU A 107 3.45 -2.16 -11.56
C LEU A 107 4.13 -2.97 -12.67
N ASP A 108 3.64 -2.83 -13.90
CA ASP A 108 4.33 -3.40 -15.06
C ASP A 108 5.53 -2.53 -15.50
N SER A 109 6.22 -2.95 -16.57
CA SER A 109 7.40 -2.26 -17.11
C SER A 109 7.06 -0.90 -17.72
N ALA A 110 5.79 -0.65 -18.03
CA ALA A 110 5.28 0.64 -18.47
C ALA A 110 4.71 1.46 -17.29
N ASN A 111 4.96 1.03 -16.04
CA ASN A 111 4.40 1.60 -14.81
C ASN A 111 2.86 1.61 -14.76
N GLN A 112 2.20 0.72 -15.50
CA GLN A 112 0.75 0.55 -15.38
C GLN A 112 0.45 -0.17 -14.06
N PRO A 113 -0.32 0.43 -13.14
CA PRO A 113 -0.74 -0.22 -11.91
C PRO A 113 -1.88 -1.20 -12.16
N GLU A 114 -1.88 -2.28 -11.37
CA GLU A 114 -2.97 -3.23 -11.29
C GLU A 114 -3.09 -3.78 -9.86
N ILE A 115 -4.32 -4.03 -9.41
CA ILE A 115 -4.64 -4.77 -8.20
C ILE A 115 -5.58 -5.90 -8.59
N CYS A 116 -5.10 -7.14 -8.48
CA CYS A 116 -5.87 -8.33 -8.85
C CYS A 116 -5.93 -9.35 -7.71
N LEU A 117 -6.89 -10.27 -7.78
CA LEU A 117 -6.95 -11.40 -6.85
C LEU A 117 -5.73 -12.30 -7.04
N THR A 118 -5.26 -12.94 -5.96
CA THR A 118 -4.11 -13.87 -6.03
C THR A 118 -4.32 -14.97 -7.07
N LYS A 119 -5.51 -15.56 -7.15
CA LYS A 119 -5.84 -16.62 -8.13
C LYS A 119 -5.79 -16.15 -9.60
N ASP A 120 -6.00 -14.86 -9.82
CA ASP A 120 -6.04 -14.25 -11.15
C ASP A 120 -4.66 -13.73 -11.56
N PHE A 121 -3.71 -13.65 -10.63
CA PHE A 121 -2.35 -13.24 -10.93
C PHE A 121 -1.67 -14.24 -11.86
N LYS A 122 -1.02 -13.72 -12.90
CA LYS A 122 -0.19 -14.48 -13.84
C LYS A 122 1.15 -13.78 -13.96
N TYR A 123 2.23 -14.56 -13.88
CA TYR A 123 3.56 -14.06 -14.19
C TYR A 123 3.60 -13.61 -15.64
N LYS A 124 3.71 -12.29 -15.85
CA LYS A 124 3.94 -11.68 -17.17
C LYS A 124 5.41 -11.30 -17.28
N LYS A 125 5.99 -11.35 -18.48
CA LYS A 125 7.43 -11.06 -18.74
C LYS A 125 7.86 -9.59 -18.46
N LYS A 126 7.00 -8.78 -17.84
CA LYS A 126 7.14 -7.32 -17.77
C LYS A 126 6.62 -6.75 -16.45
N ILE A 127 6.65 -7.48 -15.33
CA ILE A 127 6.30 -6.89 -14.04
C ILE A 127 7.56 -6.27 -13.43
N ARG A 128 7.53 -4.96 -13.14
CA ARG A 128 8.67 -4.23 -12.56
C ARG A 128 8.67 -4.37 -11.04
N PHE A 129 7.52 -4.20 -10.42
CA PHE A 129 7.33 -4.29 -8.98
C PHE A 129 6.06 -5.06 -8.66
N ALA A 130 6.07 -5.90 -7.62
CA ALA A 130 4.87 -6.55 -7.12
C ALA A 130 5.00 -6.86 -5.64
N THR A 131 3.87 -6.77 -4.92
CA THR A 131 3.75 -7.25 -3.55
C THR A 131 2.39 -7.95 -3.41
N GLN A 132 2.43 -9.17 -2.89
CA GLN A 132 1.23 -9.86 -2.45
C GLN A 132 0.89 -9.45 -1.02
N SER A 133 -0.39 -9.28 -0.76
CA SER A 133 -0.88 -9.04 0.59
C SER A 133 -2.34 -9.47 0.71
N GLY A 134 -2.94 -9.26 1.88
CA GLY A 134 -4.35 -9.53 2.07
C GLY A 134 -4.88 -9.07 3.41
N PRO A 135 -6.19 -8.83 3.51
CA PRO A 135 -7.23 -9.12 2.49
C PRO A 135 -7.32 -8.11 1.34
N MET A 136 -8.02 -8.46 0.26
CA MET A 136 -8.58 -7.44 -0.64
C MET A 136 -9.57 -6.58 0.14
N LEU A 137 -9.49 -5.26 0.00
CA LEU A 137 -10.42 -4.33 0.61
C LEU A 137 -11.69 -4.18 -0.24
N LEU A 138 -11.47 -4.01 -1.56
CA LEU A 138 -12.52 -3.91 -2.57
C LEU A 138 -12.25 -4.87 -3.71
N ILE A 139 -13.32 -5.50 -4.19
CA ILE A 139 -13.33 -6.33 -5.39
C ILE A 139 -14.43 -5.82 -6.31
N ASN A 140 -14.06 -5.26 -7.46
CA ASN A 140 -15.02 -4.73 -8.45
C ASN A 140 -16.03 -3.74 -7.83
N GLY A 141 -15.57 -2.86 -6.95
CA GLY A 141 -16.35 -1.83 -6.25
C GLY A 141 -17.18 -2.35 -5.06
N LYS A 142 -17.09 -3.64 -4.75
CA LYS A 142 -17.76 -4.25 -3.59
C LYS A 142 -16.78 -4.43 -2.43
N ILE A 143 -17.23 -4.09 -1.23
CA ILE A 143 -16.50 -4.36 0.01
C ILE A 143 -16.35 -5.87 0.18
N HIS A 144 -15.19 -6.31 0.65
CA HIS A 144 -14.94 -7.71 0.92
C HIS A 144 -16.00 -8.29 1.88
N SER A 145 -16.63 -9.39 1.46
CA SER A 145 -17.76 -10.02 2.16
C SER A 145 -17.50 -10.48 3.60
N LYS A 146 -16.23 -10.67 4.00
CA LYS A 146 -15.88 -11.03 5.38
C LYS A 146 -15.82 -9.82 6.32
N PHE A 147 -15.90 -8.60 5.80
CA PHE A 147 -15.89 -7.40 6.63
C PHE A 147 -17.29 -7.13 7.16
N THR A 148 -17.40 -7.11 8.47
CA THR A 148 -18.64 -6.79 9.17
C THR A 148 -18.63 -5.32 9.56
N PHE A 149 -19.77 -4.66 9.36
CA PHE A 149 -20.05 -3.36 9.96
C PHE A 149 -19.85 -3.43 11.48
N GLU A 150 -19.30 -2.38 12.09
CA GLU A 150 -19.03 -2.28 13.53
C GLU A 150 -18.16 -3.41 14.12
N SER A 151 -17.30 -4.03 13.31
CA SER A 151 -16.34 -5.02 13.81
C SER A 151 -15.46 -4.45 14.93
N LYS A 152 -15.30 -5.22 16.01
CA LYS A 152 -14.38 -4.86 17.11
C LYS A 152 -12.91 -5.13 16.79
N ASN A 153 -12.61 -5.76 15.65
CA ASN A 153 -11.23 -5.91 15.18
C ASN A 153 -10.74 -4.58 14.58
N ILE A 154 -10.11 -3.77 15.43
CA ILE A 154 -9.60 -2.45 15.07
C ILE A 154 -8.08 -2.42 15.17
N HIS A 155 -7.44 -1.88 14.14
CA HIS A 155 -5.99 -1.69 14.06
C HIS A 155 -5.71 -0.40 13.30
N VAL A 156 -4.50 0.14 13.43
CA VAL A 156 -4.02 1.09 12.42
C VAL A 156 -3.83 0.29 11.14
N ARG A 157 -4.37 0.78 10.03
CA ARG A 157 -4.39 0.05 8.76
C ARG A 157 -3.80 0.91 7.66
N ASN A 158 -3.16 0.26 6.70
CA ASN A 158 -2.78 0.87 5.44
C ASN A 158 -3.26 0.06 4.23
N GLY A 159 -3.27 0.70 3.07
CA GLY A 159 -3.73 0.07 1.86
C GLY A 159 -3.44 0.90 0.61
N VAL A 160 -3.65 0.26 -0.53
CA VAL A 160 -3.54 0.88 -1.84
C VAL A 160 -4.79 0.57 -2.66
N GLY A 161 -5.29 1.57 -3.38
CA GLY A 161 -6.37 1.44 -4.36
C GLY A 161 -5.97 2.05 -5.71
N ILE A 162 -6.77 1.77 -6.73
CA ILE A 162 -6.66 2.45 -8.04
C ILE A 162 -7.89 3.32 -8.24
N LEU A 163 -7.67 4.63 -8.38
CA LEU A 163 -8.68 5.63 -8.63
C LEU A 163 -9.26 5.52 -10.05
N PRO A 164 -10.45 6.09 -10.34
CA PRO A 164 -11.04 6.07 -11.67
C PRO A 164 -10.16 6.68 -12.78
N ASN A 165 -9.26 7.59 -12.43
CA ASN A 165 -8.31 8.22 -13.35
C ASN A 165 -7.05 7.36 -13.61
N GLY A 166 -6.93 6.18 -13.00
CA GLY A 166 -5.79 5.29 -13.11
C GLY A 166 -4.64 5.58 -12.16
N ASN A 167 -4.74 6.63 -11.32
CA ASN A 167 -3.75 6.92 -10.29
C ASN A 167 -3.87 5.94 -9.12
N LEU A 168 -2.79 5.79 -8.38
CA LEU A 168 -2.74 5.05 -7.13
C LEU A 168 -3.22 5.94 -5.99
N LEU A 169 -4.02 5.37 -5.10
CA LEU A 169 -4.40 5.99 -3.83
C LEU A 169 -3.78 5.17 -2.71
N PHE A 170 -2.75 5.69 -2.06
CA PHE A 170 -2.21 5.14 -0.82
C PHE A 170 -2.91 5.77 0.37
N ALA A 171 -3.26 4.98 1.38
CA ALA A 171 -3.93 5.50 2.57
C ALA A 171 -3.51 4.75 3.82
N MET A 172 -3.53 5.46 4.94
CA MET A 172 -3.31 4.93 6.28
C MET A 172 -4.29 5.58 7.24
N SER A 173 -4.93 4.81 8.12
CA SER A 173 -5.70 5.40 9.21
C SER A 173 -4.76 6.04 10.23
N LYS A 174 -5.08 7.24 10.73
CA LYS A 174 -4.31 7.88 11.81
C LYS A 174 -4.53 7.16 13.15
N GLU A 175 -5.75 6.64 13.35
CA GLU A 175 -6.17 5.88 14.52
C GLU A 175 -6.62 4.46 14.17
N LYS A 176 -6.99 3.67 15.19
CA LYS A 176 -7.49 2.30 14.98
C LYS A 176 -8.84 2.31 14.29
N ILE A 177 -8.94 1.58 13.19
CA ILE A 177 -10.16 1.44 12.37
C ILE A 177 -10.43 -0.05 12.08
N ASN A 178 -11.69 -0.43 11.84
CA ASN A 178 -12.01 -1.77 11.36
C ASN A 178 -11.85 -1.85 9.82
N PHE A 179 -11.85 -3.07 9.29
CA PHE A 179 -11.69 -3.28 7.85
C PHE A 179 -12.85 -2.74 7.00
N TYR A 180 -14.08 -2.77 7.53
CA TYR A 180 -15.26 -2.32 6.80
C TYR A 180 -15.20 -0.81 6.55
N ASP A 181 -14.90 -0.02 7.58
CA ASP A 181 -14.80 1.43 7.48
C ASP A 181 -13.59 1.84 6.63
N PHE A 182 -12.46 1.14 6.78
CA PHE A 182 -11.29 1.38 5.94
C PHE A 182 -11.56 1.05 4.46
N ALA A 183 -12.27 -0.04 4.15
CA ALA A 183 -12.69 -0.35 2.78
C ALA A 183 -13.71 0.67 2.24
N THR A 184 -14.59 1.18 3.09
CA THR A 184 -15.57 2.21 2.74
C THR A 184 -14.89 3.49 2.29
N PHE A 185 -13.77 3.87 2.91
CA PHE A 185 -12.95 5.00 2.45
C PHE A 185 -12.47 4.83 1.00
N PHE A 186 -11.87 3.69 0.63
CA PHE A 186 -11.46 3.47 -0.76
C PHE A 186 -12.66 3.49 -1.73
N LYS A 187 -13.81 2.97 -1.28
CA LYS A 187 -15.03 2.93 -2.09
C LYS A 187 -15.57 4.34 -2.33
N SER A 188 -15.56 5.20 -1.32
CA SER A 188 -16.01 6.59 -1.44
C SER A 188 -15.10 7.42 -2.35
N LYS A 189 -13.81 7.07 -2.45
CA LYS A 189 -12.87 7.64 -3.44
C LYS A 189 -13.05 7.07 -4.86
N GLY A 190 -13.96 6.11 -5.05
CA GLY A 190 -14.29 5.53 -6.35
C GLY A 190 -13.38 4.38 -6.79
N CYS A 191 -12.53 3.85 -5.91
CA CYS A 191 -11.68 2.71 -6.24
C CYS A 191 -12.55 1.47 -6.53
N LYS A 192 -12.25 0.77 -7.63
CA LYS A 192 -12.89 -0.54 -7.92
C LYS A 192 -12.18 -1.68 -7.20
N ASN A 193 -10.85 -1.65 -7.18
CA ASN A 193 -10.03 -2.61 -6.46
C ASN A 193 -9.15 -1.85 -5.47
N ALA A 194 -9.03 -2.42 -4.27
CA ALA A 194 -8.13 -1.92 -3.24
C ALA A 194 -7.62 -3.11 -2.44
N LEU A 195 -6.37 -3.02 -1.98
CA LEU A 195 -5.65 -4.08 -1.29
C LEU A 195 -5.15 -3.54 0.05
N TYR A 196 -5.41 -4.29 1.11
CA TYR A 196 -4.78 -4.06 2.40
C TYR A 196 -3.33 -4.53 2.34
N LEU A 197 -2.42 -3.70 2.83
CA LEU A 197 -1.00 -4.00 2.83
C LEU A 197 -0.64 -4.68 4.16
N ASP A 198 0.10 -4.02 5.05
CA ASP A 198 0.49 -4.58 6.33
C ASP A 198 0.08 -3.68 7.50
N GLY A 199 -0.50 -4.31 8.51
CA GLY A 199 -0.92 -3.64 9.74
C GLY A 199 -0.47 -4.37 11.00
N PHE A 200 0.53 -5.24 10.93
CA PHE A 200 1.36 -5.50 12.11
C PHE A 200 2.07 -4.19 12.51
N VAL A 201 2.59 -3.47 11.51
CA VAL A 201 3.02 -2.07 11.64
C VAL A 201 2.45 -1.31 10.45
N SER A 202 1.80 -0.17 10.69
CA SER A 202 1.44 0.78 9.63
C SER A 202 2.15 2.10 9.89
N ARG A 203 2.93 2.53 8.90
CA ARG A 203 3.73 3.76 8.95
C ARG A 203 3.68 4.45 7.60
N THR A 204 3.58 5.77 7.64
CA THR A 204 3.61 6.62 6.47
C THR A 204 4.57 7.78 6.69
N TYR A 205 5.40 8.05 5.68
CA TYR A 205 6.19 9.25 5.55
C TYR A 205 5.64 10.06 4.37
N LEU A 206 5.08 11.23 4.66
CA LEU A 206 4.49 12.17 3.72
C LEU A 206 4.71 13.61 4.23
N PRO A 207 5.92 14.17 4.05
CA PRO A 207 6.27 15.51 4.54
C PRO A 207 5.37 16.63 3.99
N SER A 208 4.84 16.47 2.77
CA SER A 208 3.90 17.42 2.17
C SER A 208 2.61 17.60 2.98
N LYS A 209 2.24 16.60 3.80
CA LYS A 209 1.13 16.65 4.75
C LYS A 209 1.59 16.73 6.22
N LYS A 210 2.86 17.09 6.47
CA LYS A 210 3.47 17.16 7.81
C LYS A 210 3.37 15.87 8.62
N TRP A 211 3.29 14.71 7.94
CA TRP A 211 3.23 13.40 8.57
C TRP A 211 4.51 12.64 8.28
N MET A 212 5.36 12.39 9.29
CA MET A 212 6.74 11.93 9.06
C MET A 212 7.10 10.75 9.96
N GLN A 213 6.31 9.69 9.93
CA GLN A 213 6.65 8.49 10.69
C GLN A 213 7.70 7.68 9.92
N THR A 214 8.86 7.48 10.53
CA THR A 214 9.97 6.74 9.91
C THR A 214 10.41 5.49 10.66
N ASP A 215 9.82 5.25 11.84
CA ASP A 215 10.09 4.13 12.73
C ASP A 215 9.39 2.82 12.30
N GLY A 216 9.46 1.82 13.17
CA GLY A 216 8.86 0.50 12.99
C GLY A 216 9.85 -0.57 12.55
N ASN A 217 9.32 -1.76 12.28
CA ASN A 217 10.08 -2.91 11.79
C ASN A 217 9.19 -3.71 10.84
N TYR A 218 9.43 -3.64 9.54
CA TYR A 218 8.69 -4.32 8.46
C TYR A 218 9.62 -4.67 7.30
N ALA A 219 9.19 -5.55 6.40
CA ALA A 219 10.05 -6.00 5.30
C ALA A 219 10.05 -5.03 4.11
N ILE A 220 8.88 -4.79 3.53
CA ILE A 220 8.74 -4.11 2.25
C ILE A 220 8.43 -2.64 2.49
N ILE A 221 9.03 -1.75 1.69
CA ILE A 221 8.73 -0.33 1.67
C ILE A 221 8.38 0.07 0.24
N ILE A 222 7.25 0.76 0.08
CA ILE A 222 6.81 1.37 -1.18
C ILE A 222 7.09 2.86 -1.05
N ALA A 223 7.85 3.43 -1.97
CA ALA A 223 8.34 4.80 -1.85
C ALA A 223 8.37 5.56 -3.17
N GLU A 224 8.04 6.84 -3.12
CA GLU A 224 8.24 7.79 -4.22
C GLU A 224 9.54 8.57 -4.00
N LEU A 225 10.34 8.65 -5.06
CA LEU A 225 11.56 9.46 -5.08
C LEU A 225 11.38 10.73 -5.92
N GLU A 226 12.11 11.79 -5.55
CA GLU A 226 12.30 12.96 -6.41
C GLU A 226 13.09 12.55 -7.66
N LYS A 227 12.62 12.98 -8.84
CA LYS A 227 13.22 12.65 -10.14
C LYS A 227 14.58 13.30 -10.34
#